data_AF-A0A358M6H1-F1
#
_entry.id   AF-A0A358M6H1-F1
#
_cell.length_a   1.000
_cell.length_b   1.000
_cell.length_c   1.000
_cell.angle_alpha   90.00
_cell.angle_beta   90.00
_cell.angle_gamma   90.00
#
_symmetry.space_group_name_H-M   'P 1'
#
loop_
_entity.id
_entity.type
_entity.pdbx_description
1 polymer ?
#
loop_
_entity_poly.entity_id
_entity_poly.type
_entity_poly.pdbx_seq_one_letter_code
_entity_poly.pdbx_strand_id
1 'polypeptide(L)'
;MKFSEYVASKAITLCFLGIGALLAVIALGYGGAEAYFLLGAAALFFAIVFAWLICGFWLVGKRLNRLNRLAEGLKDRYLLGELLPVPQDPIEKKYFSIMKSVSRSAVGAAEEAIREKNEYCDYVASWIHEMKTPLTACTLILSNGGDPVKLKRELKRADNLTESILYYAKMRTIEKDNVIRKASASHVLNAAVKSQMELLVAAGISVEITGDFTVYTDAKAL
;
A
#
# COMPACT_ATOMS: atom_id res chain seq x y z
N MET A 1 -25.92 4.88 -15.42
CA MET A 1 -26.77 5.65 -14.50
C MET A 1 -28.20 5.60 -15.01
N LYS A 2 -29.18 5.32 -14.15
CA LYS A 2 -30.60 5.31 -14.56
C LYS A 2 -31.13 6.74 -14.65
N PHE A 3 -32.03 7.02 -15.59
CA PHE A 3 -32.64 8.36 -15.72
C PHE A 3 -33.39 8.79 -14.45
N SER A 4 -33.99 7.83 -13.73
CA SER A 4 -34.68 8.07 -12.46
C SER A 4 -33.76 8.62 -11.36
N GLU A 5 -32.53 8.13 -11.26
CA GLU A 5 -31.53 8.60 -10.28
C GLU A 5 -31.10 10.05 -10.57
N TYR A 6 -30.96 10.38 -11.87
CA TYR A 6 -30.63 11.74 -12.28
C TYR A 6 -31.76 12.73 -11.98
N VAL A 7 -33.00 12.37 -12.29
CA VAL A 7 -34.17 13.22 -11.98
C VAL A 7 -34.34 13.37 -10.47
N ALA A 8 -34.14 12.30 -9.70
CA ALA A 8 -34.17 12.36 -8.24
C ALA A 8 -33.10 13.31 -7.67
N SER A 9 -31.89 13.33 -8.24
CA SER A 9 -30.82 14.27 -7.84
C SER A 9 -31.19 15.75 -8.08
N LYS A 10 -32.15 16.01 -8.97
CA LYS A 10 -32.67 17.35 -9.31
C LYS A 10 -34.07 17.61 -8.75
N ALA A 11 -34.59 16.74 -7.89
CA ALA A 11 -35.95 16.85 -7.35
C ALA A 11 -36.19 18.19 -6.66
N ILE A 12 -35.25 18.65 -5.81
CA ILE A 12 -35.36 19.94 -5.11
C ILE A 12 -35.44 21.09 -6.11
N THR A 13 -34.56 21.12 -7.12
CA THR A 13 -34.58 22.15 -8.16
C THR A 13 -35.86 22.13 -8.98
N LEU A 14 -36.41 20.93 -9.27
CA LEU A 14 -37.68 20.78 -9.98
C LEU A 14 -38.87 21.25 -9.15
N CYS A 15 -38.87 21.02 -7.82
CA CYS A 15 -39.89 21.53 -6.92
C CYS A 15 -39.91 23.07 -6.90
N PHE A 16 -38.75 23.72 -6.75
CA PHE A 16 -38.67 25.18 -6.80
C PHE A 16 -39.13 25.75 -8.15
N LEU A 17 -38.74 25.10 -9.23
CA LEU A 17 -39.13 25.51 -10.58
C LEU A 17 -40.64 25.35 -10.82
N GLY A 18 -41.24 24.29 -10.29
CA GLY A 18 -42.68 24.05 -10.31
C GLY A 18 -43.47 25.06 -9.48
N ILE A 19 -43.02 25.40 -8.28
CA ILE A 19 -43.62 26.44 -7.44
C ILE A 19 -43.54 27.80 -8.15
N GLY A 20 -42.38 28.13 -8.74
CA GLY A 20 -42.20 29.36 -9.52
C GLY A 20 -43.14 29.44 -10.73
N ALA A 21 -43.30 28.34 -11.47
CA ALA A 21 -44.24 28.27 -12.60
C ALA A 21 -45.70 28.47 -12.16
N LEU A 22 -46.09 27.84 -11.03
CA LEU A 22 -47.44 27.96 -10.48
C LEU A 22 -47.73 29.41 -10.05
N LEU A 23 -46.79 30.06 -9.36
CA LEU A 23 -46.91 31.48 -8.99
C LEU A 23 -46.98 32.40 -10.22
N ALA A 24 -46.19 32.13 -11.27
CA ALA A 24 -46.22 32.90 -12.51
C ALA A 24 -47.57 32.78 -13.23
N VAL A 25 -48.16 31.57 -13.27
CA VAL A 25 -49.50 31.35 -13.84
C VAL A 25 -50.57 32.09 -13.04
N ILE A 26 -50.53 32.06 -11.70
CA ILE A 26 -51.48 32.80 -10.86
C ILE A 26 -51.37 34.31 -11.09
N ALA A 27 -50.15 34.86 -11.12
CA ALA A 27 -49.92 36.28 -11.33
C ALA A 27 -50.42 36.76 -12.71
N LEU A 28 -50.13 36.01 -13.77
CA LEU A 28 -50.60 36.32 -15.12
C LEU A 28 -52.13 36.17 -15.26
N GLY A 29 -52.72 35.22 -14.52
CA GLY A 29 -54.17 35.06 -14.43
C GLY A 29 -54.87 36.26 -13.79
N TYR A 30 -54.33 36.80 -12.69
CA TYR A 30 -54.84 38.04 -12.08
C TYR A 30 -54.67 39.26 -12.99
N GLY A 31 -53.68 39.26 -13.87
CA GLY A 31 -53.45 40.31 -14.87
C GLY A 31 -54.39 40.30 -16.07
N GLY A 32 -55.34 39.36 -16.15
CA GLY A 32 -56.32 39.28 -17.25
C GLY A 32 -55.74 38.73 -18.56
N ALA A 33 -54.65 37.96 -18.50
CA ALA A 33 -54.08 37.35 -19.70
C ALA A 33 -55.03 36.33 -20.34
N GLU A 34 -55.08 36.30 -21.67
CA GLU A 34 -55.90 35.33 -22.40
C GLU A 34 -55.41 33.89 -22.21
N ALA A 35 -56.35 32.93 -22.16
CA ALA A 35 -56.06 31.53 -21.89
C ALA A 35 -55.06 30.88 -22.87
N TYR A 36 -55.09 31.29 -24.15
CA TYR A 36 -54.15 30.79 -25.17
C TYR A 36 -52.70 31.20 -24.88
N PHE A 37 -52.50 32.41 -24.35
CA PHE A 37 -51.18 32.91 -23.99
C PHE A 37 -50.60 32.14 -22.79
N LEU A 38 -51.44 31.87 -21.78
CA LEU A 38 -51.05 31.08 -20.60
C LEU A 38 -50.65 29.63 -20.97
N LEU A 39 -51.43 28.97 -21.83
CA LEU A 39 -51.12 27.63 -22.32
C LEU A 39 -49.82 27.59 -23.13
N GLY A 40 -49.61 28.57 -24.01
CA GLY A 40 -48.38 28.69 -24.80
C GLY A 40 -47.14 28.89 -23.92
N ALA A 41 -47.23 29.79 -22.92
CA ALA A 41 -46.16 30.04 -21.97
C ALA A 41 -45.82 28.81 -21.12
N ALA A 42 -46.84 28.08 -20.63
CA ALA A 42 -46.65 26.84 -19.89
C ALA A 42 -45.99 25.75 -20.75
N ALA A 43 -46.44 25.56 -21.99
CA ALA A 43 -45.86 24.58 -22.91
C ALA A 43 -44.38 24.89 -23.22
N LEU A 44 -44.05 26.16 -23.48
CA LEU A 44 -42.68 26.60 -23.70
C LEU A 44 -41.80 26.35 -22.47
N PHE A 45 -42.30 26.66 -21.28
CA PHE A 45 -41.60 26.41 -20.03
C PHE A 45 -41.30 24.92 -19.84
N PHE A 46 -42.29 24.04 -19.99
CA PHE A 46 -42.07 22.59 -19.91
C PHE A 46 -41.08 22.09 -20.96
N ALA A 47 -41.12 22.62 -22.18
CA ALA A 47 -40.17 22.27 -23.23
C ALA A 47 -38.72 22.66 -22.86
N ILE A 48 -38.51 23.85 -22.30
CA ILE A 48 -37.19 24.31 -21.83
C ILE A 48 -36.67 23.42 -20.70
N VAL A 49 -37.51 23.08 -19.73
CA VAL A 49 -37.15 22.22 -18.60
C VAL A 49 -36.79 20.82 -19.09
N PHE A 50 -37.58 20.28 -20.01
CA PHE A 50 -37.34 18.97 -20.60
C PHE A 50 -36.02 18.94 -21.38
N ALA A 51 -35.75 19.97 -22.20
CA ALA A 51 -34.49 20.12 -22.91
C ALA A 51 -33.30 20.22 -21.94
N TRP A 52 -33.42 20.99 -20.85
CA TRP A 52 -32.39 21.10 -19.82
C TRP A 52 -32.10 19.76 -19.13
N LEU A 53 -33.14 18.99 -18.79
CA LEU A 53 -33.00 17.66 -18.19
C LEU A 53 -32.29 16.68 -19.13
N ILE A 54 -32.67 16.65 -20.40
CA ILE A 54 -32.03 15.78 -21.41
C ILE A 54 -30.57 16.15 -21.60
N CYS A 55 -30.27 17.43 -21.82
CA CYS A 55 -28.90 17.91 -22.01
C CYS A 55 -28.03 17.60 -20.79
N GLY A 56 -28.54 17.85 -19.58
CA GLY A 56 -27.81 17.56 -18.35
C GLY A 56 -27.58 16.06 -18.13
N PHE A 57 -28.57 15.21 -18.45
CA PHE A 57 -28.43 13.75 -18.34
C PHE A 57 -27.34 13.22 -19.29
N TRP A 58 -27.26 13.74 -20.52
CA TRP A 58 -26.20 13.37 -21.47
C TRP A 58 -24.81 13.83 -21.02
N LEU A 59 -24.68 15.04 -20.50
CA LEU A 59 -23.40 15.57 -20.00
C LEU A 59 -22.88 14.77 -18.80
N VAL A 60 -23.75 14.51 -17.81
CA VAL A 60 -23.39 13.70 -16.64
C VAL A 60 -23.08 12.27 -17.05
N GLY A 61 -23.85 11.68 -17.96
CA GLY A 61 -23.58 10.36 -18.51
C GLY A 61 -22.19 10.27 -19.16
N LYS A 62 -21.81 11.27 -19.98
CA LYS A 62 -20.47 11.35 -20.57
C LYS A 62 -19.38 11.48 -19.50
N ARG A 63 -19.58 12.31 -18.48
CA ARG A 63 -18.63 12.49 -17.37
C ARG A 63 -18.43 11.19 -16.60
N LEU A 64 -19.50 10.50 -16.22
CA LEU A 64 -19.43 9.21 -15.52
C LEU A 64 -18.77 8.13 -16.37
N ASN A 65 -19.09 8.04 -17.65
CA ASN A 65 -18.43 7.09 -18.55
C ASN A 65 -16.93 7.37 -18.68
N ARG A 66 -16.51 8.64 -18.70
CA ARG A 66 -15.08 9.00 -18.67
C ARG A 66 -14.41 8.54 -17.38
N LEU A 67 -15.04 8.76 -16.23
CA LEU A 67 -14.52 8.33 -14.94
C LEU A 67 -14.40 6.79 -14.86
N ASN A 68 -15.42 6.07 -15.32
CA ASN A 68 -15.39 4.61 -15.37
C ASN A 68 -14.27 4.09 -16.28
N ARG A 69 -14.09 4.68 -17.47
CA ARG A 69 -12.99 4.32 -18.37
C ARG A 69 -11.62 4.55 -17.74
N LEU A 70 -11.43 5.64 -17.00
CA LEU A 70 -10.19 5.89 -16.27
C LEU A 70 -9.98 4.84 -15.16
N ALA A 71 -11.04 4.50 -14.42
CA ALA A 71 -10.98 3.48 -13.37
C ALA A 71 -10.71 2.06 -13.91
N GLU A 72 -11.29 1.70 -15.05
CA GLU A 72 -11.12 0.39 -15.69
C GLU A 72 -9.80 0.27 -16.46
N GLY A 73 -9.31 1.37 -17.04
CA GLY A 73 -8.07 1.40 -17.81
C GLY A 73 -6.79 1.34 -16.97
N LEU A 74 -6.90 1.50 -15.64
CA LEU A 74 -5.77 1.48 -14.73
C LEU A 74 -5.61 0.09 -14.10
N LYS A 75 -4.45 -0.52 -14.35
CA LYS A 75 -4.02 -1.74 -13.66
C LYS A 75 -3.93 -1.51 -12.15
N ASP A 76 -3.31 -0.39 -11.77
CA ASP A 76 -3.04 -0.01 -10.39
C ASP A 76 -4.04 1.06 -9.92
N ARG A 77 -5.17 0.60 -9.37
CA ARG A 77 -6.30 1.47 -8.98
C ARG A 77 -5.94 2.51 -7.92
N TYR A 78 -4.90 2.27 -7.12
CA TYR A 78 -4.44 3.22 -6.11
C TYR A 78 -3.86 4.50 -6.71
N LEU A 79 -3.58 4.56 -8.02
CA LEU A 79 -3.14 5.76 -8.74
C LEU A 79 -4.28 6.69 -9.15
N LEU A 80 -5.54 6.28 -8.96
CA LEU A 80 -6.71 7.03 -9.42
C LEU A 80 -6.79 8.44 -8.84
N GLY A 81 -6.38 8.64 -7.59
CA GLY A 81 -6.46 9.95 -6.94
C GLY A 81 -5.60 11.05 -7.59
N GLU A 82 -4.58 10.68 -8.38
CA GLU A 82 -3.75 11.63 -9.13
C GLU A 82 -4.23 11.85 -10.58
N LEU A 83 -5.04 10.95 -11.13
CA LEU A 83 -5.53 11.00 -12.52
C LEU A 83 -6.96 11.54 -12.66
N LEU A 84 -7.72 11.56 -11.57
CA LEU A 84 -9.09 12.07 -11.56
C LEU A 84 -9.10 13.58 -11.87
N PRO A 85 -10.01 14.06 -12.74
CA PRO A 85 -10.15 15.48 -13.02
C PRO A 85 -10.65 16.23 -11.78
N VAL A 86 -10.09 17.41 -11.53
CA VAL A 86 -10.50 18.25 -10.39
C VAL A 86 -11.98 18.65 -10.55
N PRO A 87 -12.83 18.34 -9.57
CA PRO A 87 -14.24 18.68 -9.65
C PRO A 87 -14.51 20.17 -9.38
N GLN A 88 -15.68 20.64 -9.84
CA GLN A 88 -16.10 22.03 -9.68
C GLN A 88 -16.96 22.27 -8.43
N ASP A 89 -17.79 21.28 -8.06
CA ASP A 89 -18.72 21.37 -6.94
C ASP A 89 -17.99 21.32 -5.58
N PRO A 90 -18.42 22.10 -4.56
CA PRO A 90 -17.75 22.15 -3.25
C PRO A 90 -17.72 20.80 -2.53
N ILE A 91 -18.79 20.01 -2.63
CA ILE A 91 -18.90 18.69 -2.01
C ILE A 91 -18.01 17.72 -2.77
N GLU A 92 -18.08 17.72 -4.11
CA GLU A 92 -17.19 16.90 -4.94
C GLU A 92 -15.70 17.19 -4.66
N LYS A 93 -15.32 18.46 -4.45
CA LYS A 93 -13.94 18.83 -4.08
C LYS A 93 -13.50 18.22 -2.76
N LYS A 94 -14.39 18.15 -1.77
CA LYS A 94 -14.06 17.51 -0.49
C LYS A 94 -13.85 16.01 -0.67
N TYR A 95 -14.75 15.32 -1.37
CA TYR A 95 -14.57 13.89 -1.70
C TYR A 95 -13.29 13.64 -2.49
N PHE A 96 -12.98 14.50 -3.47
CA PHE A 96 -11.74 14.43 -4.25
C PHE A 96 -10.50 14.55 -3.37
N SER A 97 -10.48 15.50 -2.42
CA SER A 97 -9.34 15.65 -1.50
C SER A 97 -9.10 14.41 -0.63
N ILE A 98 -10.17 13.78 -0.14
CA ILE A 98 -10.11 12.56 0.66
C ILE A 98 -9.62 11.39 -0.21
N MET A 99 -10.17 11.24 -1.41
CA MET A 99 -9.72 10.21 -2.36
C MET A 99 -8.24 10.38 -2.71
N LYS A 100 -7.78 11.62 -2.88
CA LYS A 100 -6.37 11.92 -3.13
C LYS A 100 -5.48 11.54 -1.96
N SER A 101 -5.89 11.77 -0.71
CA SER A 101 -5.11 11.30 0.45
C SER A 101 -5.06 9.77 0.54
N VAL A 102 -6.17 9.08 0.25
CA VAL A 102 -6.22 7.61 0.23
C VAL A 102 -5.29 7.06 -0.86
N SER A 103 -5.36 7.64 -2.05
CA SER A 103 -4.49 7.28 -3.18
C SER A 103 -3.01 7.45 -2.82
N ARG A 104 -2.61 8.59 -2.25
CA ARG A 104 -1.22 8.82 -1.81
C ARG A 104 -0.75 7.83 -0.76
N SER A 105 -1.58 7.54 0.24
CA SER A 105 -1.25 6.54 1.26
C SER A 105 -1.07 5.15 0.65
N ALA A 106 -1.92 4.78 -0.31
CA ALA A 106 -1.86 3.50 -0.99
C ALA A 106 -0.65 3.39 -1.93
N VAL A 107 -0.28 4.49 -2.62
CA VAL A 107 0.99 4.57 -3.38
C VAL A 107 2.18 4.34 -2.46
N GLY A 108 2.24 5.05 -1.33
CA GLY A 108 3.33 4.90 -0.36
C GLY A 108 3.47 3.47 0.16
N ALA A 109 2.35 2.83 0.53
CA ALA A 109 2.34 1.44 0.98
C ALA A 109 2.76 0.45 -0.13
N ALA A 110 2.36 0.69 -1.38
CA ALA A 110 2.76 -0.13 -2.52
C ALA A 110 4.27 0.01 -2.82
N GLU A 111 4.79 1.24 -2.80
CA GLU A 111 6.22 1.52 -2.99
C GLU A 111 7.07 0.91 -1.86
N GLU A 112 6.60 0.98 -0.62
CA GLU A 112 7.25 0.33 0.52
C GLU A 112 7.29 -1.19 0.37
N ALA A 113 6.16 -1.83 0.03
CA ALA A 113 6.13 -3.26 -0.22
C ALA A 113 7.05 -3.71 -1.37
N ILE A 114 7.13 -2.91 -2.45
CA ILE A 114 8.05 -3.16 -3.56
C ILE A 114 9.50 -3.01 -3.10
N ARG A 115 9.81 -1.95 -2.33
CA ARG A 115 11.15 -1.70 -1.79
C ARG A 115 11.61 -2.83 -0.87
N GLU A 116 10.80 -3.23 0.11
CA GLU A 116 11.13 -4.35 1.01
C GLU A 116 11.35 -5.67 0.25
N LYS A 117 10.56 -5.90 -0.80
CA LYS A 117 10.75 -7.08 -1.66
C LYS A 117 12.09 -7.02 -2.39
N ASN A 118 12.43 -5.86 -2.96
CA ASN A 118 13.69 -5.70 -3.68
C ASN A 118 14.88 -5.82 -2.73
N GLU A 119 14.84 -5.17 -1.57
CA GLU A 119 15.87 -5.30 -0.52
C GLU A 119 16.06 -6.76 -0.10
N TYR A 120 14.97 -7.52 0.06
CA TYR A 120 15.05 -8.95 0.35
C TYR A 120 15.72 -9.74 -0.78
N CYS A 121 15.33 -9.49 -2.04
CA CYS A 121 15.93 -10.14 -3.21
C CYS A 121 17.43 -9.82 -3.34
N ASP A 122 17.80 -8.55 -3.13
CA ASP A 122 19.19 -8.09 -3.19
C ASP A 122 20.02 -8.72 -2.07
N TYR A 123 19.47 -8.82 -0.85
CA TYR A 123 20.12 -9.52 0.26
C TYR A 123 20.33 -11.01 -0.04
N VAL A 124 19.30 -11.71 -0.54
CA VAL A 124 19.42 -13.11 -0.96
C VAL A 124 20.49 -13.27 -2.04
N ALA A 125 20.54 -12.36 -3.03
CA ALA A 125 21.57 -12.40 -4.07
C ALA A 125 22.98 -12.23 -3.49
N SER A 126 23.20 -11.24 -2.62
CA SER A 126 24.49 -11.05 -1.92
C SER A 126 24.89 -12.29 -1.12
N TRP A 127 23.94 -12.85 -0.35
CA TRP A 127 24.15 -14.06 0.42
C TRP A 127 24.57 -15.25 -0.45
N ILE A 128 23.93 -15.46 -1.62
CA ILE A 128 24.34 -16.51 -2.56
C ILE A 128 25.79 -16.28 -3.04
N HIS A 129 26.15 -15.05 -3.36
CA HIS A 129 27.51 -14.71 -3.79
C HIS A 129 28.53 -14.97 -2.69
N GLU A 130 28.24 -14.54 -1.46
CA GLU A 130 29.10 -14.77 -0.29
C GLU A 130 29.22 -16.24 0.06
N MET A 131 28.13 -17.02 -0.03
CA MET A 131 28.12 -18.46 0.24
C MET A 131 28.98 -19.26 -0.74
N LYS A 132 29.11 -18.81 -1.99
CA LYS A 132 29.99 -19.48 -2.97
C LYS A 132 31.46 -19.44 -2.56
N THR A 133 31.91 -18.40 -1.86
CA THR A 133 33.32 -18.25 -1.46
C THR A 133 33.81 -19.36 -0.54
N PRO A 134 33.20 -19.62 0.65
CA PRO A 134 33.64 -20.72 1.51
C PRO A 134 33.46 -22.08 0.83
N LEU A 135 32.41 -22.27 0.01
CA LEU A 135 32.23 -23.53 -0.75
C LEU A 135 33.37 -23.77 -1.75
N THR A 136 33.77 -22.75 -2.49
CA THR A 136 34.90 -22.83 -3.44
C THR A 136 36.21 -23.07 -2.69
N ALA A 137 36.40 -22.41 -1.54
CA ALA A 137 37.55 -22.66 -0.67
C ALA A 137 37.58 -24.10 -0.17
N CYS A 138 36.44 -24.67 0.25
CA CYS A 138 36.32 -26.08 0.62
C CYS A 138 36.75 -27.00 -0.54
N THR A 139 36.28 -26.74 -1.76
CA THR A 139 36.69 -27.51 -2.95
C THR A 139 38.19 -27.45 -3.17
N LEU A 140 38.78 -26.25 -3.11
CA LEU A 140 40.23 -26.06 -3.28
C LEU A 140 41.04 -26.75 -2.17
N ILE A 141 40.57 -26.72 -0.92
CA ILE A 141 41.22 -27.41 0.20
C ILE A 141 41.21 -28.92 -0.03
N LEU A 142 40.06 -29.47 -0.44
CA LEU A 142 39.92 -30.90 -0.76
C LEU A 142 40.83 -31.33 -1.91
N SER A 143 40.94 -30.51 -2.97
CA SER A 143 41.87 -30.76 -4.08
C SER A 143 43.36 -30.71 -3.68
N ASN A 144 43.70 -29.99 -2.61
CA ASN A 144 45.08 -29.82 -2.13
C ASN A 144 45.41 -30.69 -0.90
N GLY A 145 44.83 -31.88 -0.82
CA GLY A 145 45.13 -32.86 0.24
C GLY A 145 44.26 -32.75 1.49
N GLY A 146 43.25 -31.88 1.50
CA GLY A 146 42.13 -31.95 2.45
C GLY A 146 42.49 -31.58 3.89
N ASP A 147 43.21 -30.47 4.10
CA ASP A 147 43.53 -29.95 5.44
C ASP A 147 42.25 -29.80 6.30
N PRO A 148 42.06 -30.63 7.33
CA PRO A 148 40.82 -30.69 8.07
C PRO A 148 40.56 -29.42 8.90
N VAL A 149 41.62 -28.70 9.31
CA VAL A 149 41.49 -27.47 10.10
C VAL A 149 40.97 -26.35 9.20
N LYS A 150 41.53 -26.19 8.00
CA LYS A 150 41.04 -25.20 7.04
C LYS A 150 39.62 -25.51 6.59
N LEU A 151 39.30 -26.80 6.38
CA LEU A 151 37.96 -27.21 5.97
C LEU A 151 36.90 -26.89 7.04
N LYS A 152 37.16 -27.22 8.32
CA LYS A 152 36.27 -26.86 9.44
C LYS A 152 36.03 -25.36 9.54
N ARG A 153 37.06 -24.55 9.31
CA ARG A 153 36.96 -23.10 9.32
C ARG A 153 36.02 -22.57 8.23
N GLU A 154 36.19 -23.01 6.99
CA GLU A 154 35.33 -22.56 5.88
C GLU A 154 33.89 -23.10 6.03
N LEU A 155 33.72 -24.32 6.55
CA LEU A 155 32.41 -24.84 6.92
C LEU A 155 31.73 -23.99 8.00
N LYS A 156 32.46 -23.56 9.03
CA LYS A 156 31.91 -22.67 10.06
C LYS A 156 31.50 -21.30 9.49
N ARG A 157 32.23 -20.78 8.49
CA ARG A 157 31.81 -19.56 7.78
C ARG A 157 30.52 -19.77 6.99
N ALA A 158 30.39 -20.89 6.27
CA ALA A 158 29.16 -21.23 5.54
C ALA A 158 27.96 -21.43 6.49
N ASP A 159 28.19 -22.03 7.64
CA ASP A 159 27.21 -22.19 8.72
C ASP A 159 26.71 -20.82 9.23
N ASN A 160 27.63 -19.90 9.56
CA ASN A 160 27.27 -18.54 9.98
C ASN A 160 26.48 -17.76 8.90
N LEU A 161 26.83 -17.93 7.62
CA LEU A 161 26.06 -17.34 6.52
C LEU A 161 24.65 -17.92 6.46
N THR A 162 24.49 -19.22 6.72
CA THR A 162 23.20 -19.91 6.75
C THR A 162 22.33 -19.44 7.93
N GLU A 163 22.93 -19.25 9.10
CA GLU A 163 22.25 -18.66 10.26
C GLU A 163 21.80 -17.23 9.98
N SER A 164 22.64 -16.43 9.32
CA SER A 164 22.34 -15.03 8.97
C SER A 164 21.13 -14.89 8.04
N ILE A 165 21.03 -15.73 6.98
CA ILE A 165 19.86 -15.70 6.08
C ILE A 165 18.59 -16.21 6.77
N LEU A 166 18.71 -17.23 7.63
CA LEU A 166 17.58 -17.76 8.39
C LEU A 166 17.06 -16.72 9.38
N TYR A 167 17.95 -16.00 10.06
CA TYR A 167 17.58 -14.92 10.96
C TYR A 167 16.92 -13.77 10.22
N TYR A 168 17.48 -13.35 9.08
CA TYR A 168 16.87 -12.32 8.23
C TYR A 168 15.46 -12.71 7.75
N ALA A 169 15.26 -13.96 7.34
CA ALA A 169 13.94 -14.47 6.98
C ALA A 169 12.95 -14.45 8.16
N LYS A 170 13.38 -14.89 9.34
CA LYS A 170 12.57 -14.91 10.57
C LYS A 170 12.22 -13.51 11.06
N MET A 171 13.12 -12.53 10.93
CA MET A 171 12.86 -11.15 11.38
C MET A 171 11.68 -10.51 10.66
N ARG A 172 11.38 -10.94 9.44
CA ARG A 172 10.24 -10.44 8.66
C ARG A 172 8.92 -11.08 9.05
N THR A 173 8.94 -12.21 9.74
CA THR A 173 7.75 -12.97 10.16
C THR A 173 7.62 -13.02 11.68
N ILE A 174 8.17 -12.05 12.44
CA ILE A 174 8.13 -12.04 13.91
C ILE A 174 6.69 -11.81 14.40
N GLU A 175 5.87 -12.84 14.28
CA GLU A 175 4.78 -13.14 15.15
C GLU A 175 5.11 -14.49 15.80
N LYS A 176 5.58 -14.47 17.06
CA LYS A 176 5.23 -15.44 18.14
C LYS A 176 6.19 -16.53 18.66
N ASP A 177 7.48 -16.58 18.33
CA ASP A 177 8.34 -17.69 18.84
C ASP A 177 9.46 -17.32 19.85
N ASN A 178 9.38 -16.15 20.50
CA ASN A 178 10.37 -15.77 21.53
C ASN A 178 9.89 -16.18 22.92
N VAL A 179 10.62 -17.07 23.60
CA VAL A 179 10.29 -17.52 24.96
C VAL A 179 11.18 -16.79 25.96
N ILE A 180 10.68 -15.67 26.49
CA ILE A 180 11.43 -14.88 27.48
C ILE A 180 11.57 -15.68 28.77
N ARG A 181 12.81 -15.97 29.15
CA ARG A 181 13.17 -16.66 30.39
C ARG A 181 14.33 -15.96 31.08
N LYS A 182 14.45 -16.22 32.38
CA LYS A 182 15.59 -15.79 33.18
C LYS A 182 16.84 -16.52 32.70
N ALA A 183 17.89 -15.79 32.32
CA ALA A 183 19.13 -16.33 31.76
C ALA A 183 20.36 -15.60 32.33
N SER A 184 21.44 -16.36 32.58
CA SER A 184 22.76 -15.81 32.93
C SER A 184 23.42 -15.24 31.68
N ALA A 185 23.82 -13.96 31.73
CA ALA A 185 24.47 -13.28 30.62
C ALA A 185 25.82 -13.94 30.30
N SER A 186 26.61 -14.28 31.32
CA SER A 186 27.89 -14.95 31.12
C SER A 186 27.73 -16.31 30.43
N HIS A 187 26.69 -17.08 30.77
CA HIS A 187 26.44 -18.38 30.13
C HIS A 187 26.13 -18.23 28.63
N VAL A 188 25.27 -17.26 28.27
CA VAL A 188 24.91 -16.99 26.86
C VAL A 188 26.14 -16.52 26.08
N LEU A 189 26.93 -15.60 26.65
CA LEU A 189 28.14 -15.09 26.00
C LEU A 189 29.21 -16.18 25.83
N ASN A 190 29.44 -17.02 26.84
CA ASN A 190 30.37 -18.14 26.74
C ASN A 190 29.95 -19.14 25.67
N ALA A 191 28.64 -19.42 25.54
CA ALA A 191 28.12 -20.27 24.48
C ALA A 191 28.38 -19.68 23.08
N ALA A 192 28.18 -18.37 22.91
CA ALA A 192 28.46 -17.66 21.66
C ALA A 192 29.96 -17.66 21.32
N VAL A 193 30.84 -17.41 22.28
CA VAL A 193 32.30 -17.48 22.06
C VAL A 193 32.72 -18.91 21.66
N LYS A 194 32.17 -19.91 22.34
CA LYS A 194 32.47 -21.32 22.06
C LYS A 194 31.98 -21.74 20.67
N SER A 195 30.84 -21.25 20.20
CA SER A 195 30.32 -21.57 18.86
C SER A 195 31.23 -21.03 17.74
N GLN A 196 31.96 -19.94 17.99
CA GLN A 196 32.85 -19.28 17.03
C GLN A 196 34.34 -19.65 17.17
N MET A 197 34.68 -20.64 17.99
CA MET A 197 36.07 -20.98 18.34
C MET A 197 36.96 -21.28 17.12
N GLU A 198 36.43 -21.99 16.11
CA GLU A 198 37.15 -22.32 14.86
C GLU A 198 37.63 -21.05 14.11
N LEU A 199 36.86 -19.96 14.18
CA LEU A 199 37.22 -18.67 13.57
C LEU A 199 38.18 -17.88 14.44
N LEU A 200 37.93 -17.85 15.76
CA LEU A 200 38.75 -17.11 16.72
C LEU A 200 40.20 -17.62 16.76
N VAL A 201 40.38 -18.93 16.84
CA VAL A 201 41.72 -19.57 16.83
C VAL A 201 42.44 -19.27 15.51
N ALA A 202 41.74 -19.37 14.38
CA ALA A 202 42.33 -19.09 13.07
C ALA A 202 42.74 -17.63 12.88
N ALA A 203 42.06 -16.70 13.55
CA ALA A 203 42.37 -15.28 13.55
C ALA A 203 43.40 -14.86 14.62
N GLY A 204 43.79 -15.77 15.52
CA GLY A 204 44.67 -15.46 16.65
C GLY A 204 44.01 -14.55 17.69
N ILE A 205 42.68 -14.59 17.80
CA ILE A 205 41.89 -13.74 18.71
C ILE A 205 41.55 -14.53 19.97
N SER A 206 41.81 -13.93 21.13
CA SER A 206 41.38 -14.43 22.44
C SER A 206 40.24 -13.55 22.98
N VAL A 207 39.28 -14.17 23.67
CA VAL A 207 38.13 -13.48 24.27
C VAL A 207 38.06 -13.81 25.75
N GLU A 208 38.02 -12.79 26.59
CA GLU A 208 37.85 -12.90 28.04
C GLU A 208 36.48 -12.32 28.44
N ILE A 209 35.70 -13.09 29.21
CA ILE A 209 34.39 -12.68 29.72
C ILE A 209 34.49 -12.52 31.23
N THR A 210 34.27 -11.30 31.72
CA THR A 210 34.34 -10.97 33.15
C THR A 210 32.98 -10.54 33.71
N GLY A 211 32.61 -11.09 34.87
CA GLY A 211 31.35 -10.80 35.57
C GLY A 211 30.17 -11.63 35.07
N ASP A 212 29.09 -11.65 35.86
CA ASP A 212 27.82 -12.26 35.48
C ASP A 212 26.64 -11.45 36.03
N PHE A 213 25.56 -11.41 35.27
CA PHE A 213 24.30 -10.83 35.69
C PHE A 213 23.15 -11.58 35.02
N THR A 214 21.98 -11.49 35.64
CA THR A 214 20.80 -12.17 35.13
C THR A 214 19.92 -11.24 34.32
N VAL A 215 19.50 -11.69 33.15
CA VAL A 215 18.60 -10.98 32.22
C VAL A 215 17.38 -11.83 31.90
N TYR A 216 16.29 -11.18 31.48
CA TYR A 216 15.12 -11.85 30.93
C TYR A 216 15.16 -11.73 29.40
N THR A 217 15.39 -12.85 28.72
CA THR A 217 15.57 -12.91 27.26
C THR A 217 15.28 -14.32 26.72
N ASP A 218 15.25 -14.51 25.40
CA ASP A 218 15.06 -15.82 24.74
C ASP A 218 16.27 -16.77 24.90
N ALA A 219 17.37 -16.27 25.47
CA ALA A 219 18.58 -17.02 25.82
C ALA A 219 19.20 -17.83 24.66
N LYS A 220 18.88 -17.48 23.41
CA LYS A 220 19.57 -17.99 22.22
C LYS A 220 20.89 -17.24 22.07
N ALA A 221 21.99 -17.98 22.10
CA ALA A 221 23.28 -17.50 21.63
C ALA A 221 23.27 -17.61 20.10
N LEU A 222 23.29 -16.46 19.42
CA LEU A 222 23.61 -16.38 17.99
C LEU A 222 25.12 -16.60 17.82
#